data_AF-A0A9E3XSZ7-F1
#
_entry.id   AF-A0A9E3XSZ7-F1
#
_cell.length_a   1.000
_cell.length_b   1.000
_cell.length_c   1.000
_cell.angle_alpha   90.00
_cell.angle_beta   90.00
_cell.angle_gamma   90.00
#
_symmetry.space_group_name_H-M   'P 1'
#
loop_
_entity.id
_entity.type
_entity.pdbx_description
1 polymer ?
#
loop_
_entity_poly.entity_id
_entity_poly.type
_entity_poly.pdbx_seq_one_letter_code
_entity_poly.pdbx_strand_id
1 'polypeptide(L)'
;MTTPLDDPVERRLVPSDPLEVHGMKAGVSDHDHGAFRAAAWVAPVDMADSSLVVVTRDDVVTVRTPWPEMVHDLTYRSVTTPAGDPLDLRLDLLVPRGDGPFPLVVFVPGGGFVMSPKSAALLRRTSIAERGVVVASIEYRTLRTGIYRDAVDDLAAAVAFLRHHADEFRIDAGRVALWGESAGGYLAAMGVTTGAVTGVRCVVDVFGLTDLSQVAMDFDAVEQARHHAPDITEAQFVFGRHSGMTIDDDPDEVQRANPVRHVSGGEPPFLLFHGELDGLVSPGQSQLLHRALLEHGVDSTRVIVAAAGHYGLEWSSATVLDRIATFLEQHLA
;
A
#
# COMPACT_ATOMS: atom_id res chain seq x y z
N MET A 1 -30.62 67.17 6.17
CA MET A 1 -29.18 66.94 6.44
C MET A 1 -29.13 65.72 7.34
N THR A 2 -28.59 64.54 7.03
CA THR A 2 -27.74 63.98 5.96
C THR A 2 -27.75 62.47 6.27
N THR A 3 -28.38 61.60 5.47
CA THR A 3 -27.89 60.81 4.30
C THR A 3 -27.74 59.32 4.71
N PRO A 4 -28.19 58.34 3.91
CA PRO A 4 -28.30 56.92 4.30
C PRO A 4 -27.03 56.09 4.01
N LEU A 5 -27.02 54.87 4.57
CA LEU A 5 -26.02 53.81 4.40
C LEU A 5 -25.83 53.39 2.93
N ASP A 6 -24.58 53.32 2.48
CA ASP A 6 -24.16 52.81 1.16
C ASP A 6 -24.02 51.28 1.13
N ASP A 7 -24.30 50.74 -0.07
CA ASP A 7 -24.28 49.34 -0.53
C ASP A 7 -22.92 48.61 -0.43
N PRO A 8 -22.90 47.26 -0.45
CA PRO A 8 -21.68 46.47 -0.51
C PRO A 8 -21.10 46.46 -1.94
N VAL A 9 -19.82 46.84 -2.06
CA VAL A 9 -19.07 46.77 -3.32
C VAL A 9 -18.78 45.31 -3.67
N GLU A 10 -19.43 44.78 -4.72
CA GLU A 10 -18.97 43.62 -5.48
C GLU A 10 -17.58 43.93 -6.08
N ARG A 11 -16.53 43.26 -5.60
CA ARG A 11 -15.25 43.19 -6.32
C ARG A 11 -15.29 42.03 -7.30
N ARG A 12 -15.56 42.32 -8.57
CA ARG A 12 -15.27 41.40 -9.68
C ARG A 12 -13.75 41.19 -9.77
N LEU A 13 -13.31 39.94 -9.63
CA LEU A 13 -11.97 39.51 -10.03
C LEU A 13 -11.91 39.55 -11.56
N VAL A 14 -11.01 40.39 -12.09
CA VAL A 14 -10.61 40.36 -13.50
C VAL A 14 -9.64 39.18 -13.68
N PRO A 15 -9.77 38.34 -14.73
CA PRO A 15 -8.81 37.28 -15.00
C PRO A 15 -7.43 37.89 -15.28
N SER A 16 -6.39 37.41 -14.62
CA SER A 16 -5.01 37.74 -14.99
C SER A 16 -4.56 36.80 -16.12
N ASP A 17 -3.94 37.39 -17.15
CA ASP A 17 -3.32 36.67 -18.26
C ASP A 17 -2.23 35.69 -17.78
N PRO A 18 -1.99 34.58 -18.51
CA PRO A 18 -1.02 33.56 -18.12
C PRO A 18 0.41 34.10 -18.13
N LEU A 19 1.15 33.81 -17.05
CA LEU A 19 2.57 34.12 -16.91
C LEU A 19 3.41 33.37 -17.96
N GLU A 20 4.00 34.12 -18.88
CA GLU A 20 5.07 33.64 -19.77
C GLU A 20 6.30 33.24 -18.95
N VAL A 21 6.71 31.98 -19.06
CA VAL A 21 7.97 31.48 -18.48
C VAL A 21 9.12 31.88 -19.40
N HIS A 22 9.77 33.00 -19.09
CA HIS A 22 11.05 33.37 -19.69
C HIS A 22 12.18 32.50 -19.12
N GLY A 23 12.90 31.82 -20.00
CA GLY A 23 14.00 30.93 -19.66
C GLY A 23 15.14 31.65 -18.93
N MET A 24 15.48 31.15 -17.74
CA MET A 24 16.75 31.43 -17.08
C MET A 24 17.64 30.19 -17.17
N LYS A 25 18.71 30.30 -17.95
CA LYS A 25 19.87 29.40 -17.86
C LYS A 25 20.57 29.67 -16.54
N ALA A 26 20.51 28.73 -15.61
CA ALA A 26 21.38 28.71 -14.43
C ALA A 26 22.49 27.67 -14.67
N GLY A 27 23.73 28.14 -14.81
CA GLY A 27 24.90 27.29 -14.66
C GLY A 27 25.06 26.93 -13.19
N VAL A 28 25.10 25.63 -12.90
CA VAL A 28 25.42 25.10 -11.58
C VAL A 28 26.51 24.04 -11.77
N SER A 29 27.58 24.20 -10.99
CA SER A 29 28.77 23.37 -10.92
C SER A 29 28.47 21.97 -10.39
N ASP A 30 29.17 20.98 -10.95
CA ASP A 30 29.21 19.57 -10.55
C ASP A 30 29.38 19.38 -9.04
N HIS A 31 28.31 18.94 -8.38
CA HIS A 31 28.40 18.05 -7.23
C HIS A 31 27.32 16.98 -7.38
N ASP A 32 27.79 15.74 -7.52
CA ASP A 32 27.08 14.51 -7.82
C ASP A 32 26.19 14.09 -6.62
N HIS A 33 24.95 14.59 -6.62
CA HIS A 33 23.85 14.00 -5.87
C HIS A 33 23.00 13.25 -6.87
N GLY A 34 23.05 11.91 -6.81
CA GLY A 34 22.40 10.98 -7.73
C GLY A 34 21.00 11.45 -8.14
N ALA A 35 20.90 11.97 -9.36
CA ALA A 35 19.64 12.38 -9.94
C ALA A 35 18.76 11.14 -10.10
N PHE A 36 17.54 11.18 -9.55
CA PHE A 36 16.49 10.22 -9.88
C PHE A 36 16.30 10.25 -11.40
N ARG A 37 16.77 9.20 -12.09
CA ARG A 37 16.41 8.98 -13.49
C ARG A 37 14.96 8.49 -13.48
N ALA A 38 14.08 9.19 -14.20
CA ALA A 38 12.77 8.63 -14.53
C ALA A 38 13.00 7.44 -15.47
N ALA A 39 12.67 6.23 -15.04
CA ALA A 39 12.76 5.05 -15.89
C ALA A 39 11.90 5.23 -17.14
N ALA A 40 12.44 4.89 -18.31
CA ALA A 40 11.63 4.83 -19.52
C ALA A 40 10.86 3.51 -19.53
N TRP A 41 9.63 3.54 -20.06
CA TRP A 41 8.79 2.35 -20.20
C TRP A 41 9.15 1.60 -21.47
N VAL A 42 9.21 0.26 -21.40
CA VAL A 42 9.44 -0.58 -22.59
C VAL A 42 8.16 -0.88 -23.36
N ALA A 43 7.00 -0.75 -22.70
CA ALA A 43 5.68 -0.90 -23.29
C ALA A 43 4.63 -0.14 -22.46
N PRO A 44 3.45 0.18 -23.03
CA PRO A 44 2.28 0.61 -22.26
C PRO A 44 1.84 -0.47 -21.27
N VAL A 45 1.18 -0.06 -20.18
CA VAL A 45 0.58 -1.00 -19.21
C VAL A 45 -0.39 -1.94 -19.92
N ASP A 46 -0.24 -3.24 -19.68
CA ASP A 46 -1.21 -4.22 -20.18
C ASP A 46 -2.53 -4.10 -19.39
N MET A 47 -3.55 -3.67 -20.12
CA MET A 47 -4.90 -3.42 -19.64
C MET A 47 -5.83 -4.63 -19.80
N ALA A 48 -5.35 -5.74 -20.38
CA ALA A 48 -6.13 -6.96 -20.48
C ALA A 48 -6.59 -7.41 -19.09
N ASP A 49 -7.88 -7.73 -18.99
CA ASP A 49 -8.56 -8.17 -17.76
C ASP A 49 -8.54 -7.16 -16.60
N SER A 50 -8.20 -5.89 -16.89
CA SER A 50 -8.25 -4.79 -15.91
C SER A 50 -9.43 -3.86 -16.15
N SER A 51 -9.95 -3.30 -15.06
CA SER A 51 -10.75 -2.08 -15.15
C SER A 51 -9.86 -0.84 -15.05
N LEU A 52 -10.20 0.22 -15.81
CA LEU A 52 -9.53 1.51 -15.73
C LEU A 52 -10.38 2.48 -14.92
N VAL A 53 -9.75 3.20 -13.99
CA VAL A 53 -10.37 4.27 -13.19
C VAL A 53 -9.67 5.58 -13.48
N VAL A 54 -10.46 6.61 -13.82
CA VAL A 54 -9.97 7.98 -13.98
C VAL A 54 -10.36 8.77 -12.74
N VAL A 55 -9.34 9.34 -12.07
CA VAL A 55 -9.53 10.21 -10.92
C VAL A 55 -9.38 11.67 -11.38
N THR A 56 -10.26 12.54 -10.91
CA THR A 56 -10.18 13.98 -11.18
C THR A 56 -9.86 14.75 -9.90
N ARG A 57 -9.50 16.04 -10.02
CA ARG A 57 -9.20 16.87 -8.84
C ARG A 57 -10.39 17.09 -7.90
N ASP A 58 -11.60 16.95 -8.42
CA ASP A 58 -12.84 17.11 -7.65
C ASP A 58 -13.29 15.81 -6.99
N ASP A 59 -12.57 14.70 -7.24
CA ASP A 59 -12.80 13.39 -6.64
C ASP A 59 -12.23 13.35 -5.22
N VAL A 60 -12.90 14.05 -4.30
CA VAL A 60 -12.47 14.22 -2.92
C VAL A 60 -13.35 13.45 -1.94
N VAL A 61 -12.72 12.83 -0.93
CA VAL A 61 -13.46 12.22 0.17
C VAL A 61 -14.00 13.29 1.11
N THR A 62 -15.28 13.14 1.46
CA THR A 62 -15.88 13.91 2.55
C THR A 62 -15.65 13.21 3.87
N VAL A 63 -14.92 13.88 4.76
CA VAL A 63 -14.72 13.45 6.15
C VAL A 63 -16.03 13.50 6.91
N ARG A 64 -16.35 12.44 7.65
CA ARG A 64 -17.59 12.34 8.44
C ARG A 64 -17.31 12.45 9.93
N THR A 65 -18.29 12.98 10.66
CA THR A 65 -18.24 13.04 12.13
C THR A 65 -19.43 12.26 12.72
N PRO A 66 -19.29 11.65 13.92
CA PRO A 66 -18.11 11.66 14.78
C PRO A 66 -16.95 10.82 14.24
N TRP A 67 -15.73 11.24 14.51
CA TRP A 67 -14.52 10.51 14.13
C TRP A 67 -14.41 9.18 14.89
N PRO A 68 -13.80 8.14 14.28
CA PRO A 68 -13.41 6.93 14.98
C PRO A 68 -12.58 7.23 16.23
N GLU A 69 -12.71 6.38 17.25
CA GLU A 69 -11.79 6.37 18.39
C GLU A 69 -10.42 5.91 17.92
N MET A 70 -9.37 6.58 18.41
CA MET A 70 -8.00 6.24 18.06
C MET A 70 -7.29 5.65 19.27
N VAL A 71 -6.76 4.45 19.12
CA VAL A 71 -5.86 3.83 20.11
C VAL A 71 -4.48 3.78 19.49
N HIS A 72 -3.48 4.27 20.21
CA HIS A 72 -2.12 4.40 19.69
C HIS A 72 -1.13 3.51 20.42
N ASP A 73 -0.08 3.13 19.69
CA ASP A 73 1.13 2.51 20.23
C ASP A 73 0.89 1.21 21.02
N LEU A 74 -0.13 0.45 20.61
CA LEU A 74 -0.41 -0.87 21.19
C LEU A 74 0.70 -1.83 20.77
N THR A 75 1.47 -2.32 21.73
CA THR A 75 2.50 -3.33 21.46
C THR A 75 1.83 -4.69 21.30
N TYR A 76 1.95 -5.29 20.11
CA TYR A 76 1.37 -6.60 19.84
C TYR A 76 2.44 -7.72 19.88
N ARG A 77 3.72 -7.36 19.76
CA ARG A 77 4.84 -8.31 19.80
C ARG A 77 6.12 -7.61 20.24
N SER A 78 6.93 -8.28 21.03
CA SER A 78 8.33 -7.91 21.29
C SER A 78 9.26 -8.97 20.72
N VAL A 79 10.29 -8.55 20.00
CA VAL A 79 11.26 -9.42 19.33
C VAL A 79 12.69 -8.93 19.59
N THR A 80 13.68 -9.75 19.22
CA THR A 80 15.09 -9.35 19.24
C THR A 80 15.56 -9.21 17.79
N THR A 81 16.16 -8.07 17.48
CA THR A 81 16.73 -7.80 16.14
C THR A 81 17.96 -8.68 15.89
N PRO A 82 18.42 -8.84 14.63
CA PRO A 82 19.69 -9.50 14.34
C PRO A 82 20.91 -8.92 15.07
N ALA A 83 20.86 -7.64 15.45
CA ALA A 83 21.91 -6.97 16.22
C ALA A 83 21.87 -7.31 17.73
N GLY A 84 20.84 -8.01 18.20
CA GLY A 84 20.64 -8.33 19.62
C GLY A 84 19.79 -7.31 20.39
N ASP A 85 19.37 -6.22 19.75
CA ASP A 85 18.57 -5.19 20.40
C ASP A 85 17.09 -5.60 20.51
N PRO A 86 16.39 -5.28 21.61
CA PRO A 86 14.95 -5.48 21.71
C PRO A 86 14.20 -4.53 20.77
N LEU A 87 13.12 -5.03 20.17
CA LEU A 87 12.22 -4.28 19.31
C LEU A 87 10.78 -4.61 19.67
N ASP A 88 10.01 -3.60 20.05
CA ASP A 88 8.56 -3.70 20.16
C ASP A 88 7.93 -3.35 18.82
N LEU A 89 7.08 -4.23 18.31
CA LEU A 89 6.23 -3.97 17.16
C LEU A 89 4.86 -3.52 17.65
N ARG A 90 4.43 -2.37 17.15
CA ARG A 90 3.22 -1.70 17.59
C ARG A 90 2.19 -1.58 16.50
N LEU A 91 0.96 -1.29 16.90
CA LEU A 91 -0.13 -0.95 16.00
C LEU A 91 -0.95 0.22 16.55
N ASP A 92 -1.62 0.90 15.62
CA ASP A 92 -2.63 1.92 15.91
C ASP A 92 -4.00 1.43 15.42
N LEU A 93 -5.05 1.70 16.19
CA LEU A 93 -6.43 1.34 15.86
C LEU A 93 -7.26 2.58 15.55
N LEU A 94 -8.09 2.49 14.51
CA LEU A 94 -9.25 3.33 14.31
C LEU A 94 -10.49 2.47 14.58
N VAL A 95 -11.20 2.76 15.67
CA VAL A 95 -12.37 1.98 16.12
C VAL A 95 -13.63 2.81 15.88
N PRO A 96 -14.61 2.31 15.09
CA PRO A 96 -15.87 3.03 14.88
C PRO A 96 -16.61 3.32 16.19
N ARG A 97 -17.42 4.39 16.22
CA ARG A 97 -18.33 4.67 17.34
C ARG A 97 -19.54 3.72 17.28
N GLY A 98 -20.06 3.32 18.44
CA GLY A 98 -21.23 2.43 18.57
C GLY A 98 -20.90 1.09 19.23
N ASP A 99 -21.86 0.18 19.30
CA ASP A 99 -21.75 -1.00 20.17
C ASP A 99 -20.92 -2.15 19.56
N GLY A 100 -20.72 -2.18 18.23
CA GLY A 100 -20.04 -3.28 17.54
C GLY A 100 -20.79 -4.62 17.64
N PRO A 101 -20.11 -5.77 17.43
CA PRO A 101 -18.74 -5.88 16.91
C PRO A 101 -18.67 -5.48 15.42
N PHE A 102 -17.56 -4.90 15.03
CA PHE A 102 -17.28 -4.40 13.67
C PHE A 102 -16.29 -5.32 12.95
N PRO A 103 -16.38 -5.49 11.62
CA PRO A 103 -15.32 -6.12 10.85
C PRO A 103 -13.96 -5.47 11.09
N LEU A 104 -12.89 -6.23 10.87
CA LEU A 104 -11.50 -5.78 10.98
C LEU A 104 -10.84 -5.70 9.61
N VAL A 105 -10.16 -4.59 9.35
CA VAL A 105 -9.16 -4.46 8.30
C VAL A 105 -7.80 -4.25 8.96
N VAL A 106 -6.87 -5.18 8.69
CA VAL A 106 -5.46 -4.99 9.07
C VAL A 106 -4.77 -4.27 7.92
N PHE A 107 -4.45 -3.01 8.14
CA PHE A 107 -3.69 -2.17 7.22
C PHE A 107 -2.19 -2.40 7.40
N VAL A 108 -1.52 -2.72 6.29
CA VAL A 108 -0.08 -2.94 6.25
C VAL A 108 0.57 -1.80 5.46
N PRO A 109 1.33 -0.91 6.12
CA PRO A 109 1.90 0.24 5.44
C PRO A 109 3.01 -0.17 4.47
N GLY A 110 3.14 0.60 3.39
CA GLY A 110 4.32 0.58 2.54
C GLY A 110 5.54 1.19 3.23
N GLY A 111 6.67 1.17 2.53
CA GLY A 111 7.94 1.71 3.04
C GLY A 111 9.19 1.11 2.43
N GLY A 112 9.07 0.53 1.23
CA GLY A 112 10.20 -0.06 0.47
C GLY A 112 10.96 -1.14 1.25
N PHE A 113 10.29 -1.86 2.15
CA PHE A 113 10.91 -2.78 3.10
C PHE A 113 11.93 -2.15 4.05
N VAL A 114 12.08 -0.83 4.11
CA VAL A 114 13.04 -0.11 4.97
C VAL A 114 12.36 0.43 6.23
N MET A 115 11.11 0.87 6.10
CA MET A 115 10.28 1.43 7.17
C MET A 115 8.89 0.80 7.16
N SER A 116 8.22 0.87 8.31
CA SER A 116 6.84 0.40 8.47
C SER A 116 6.05 1.42 9.31
N PRO A 117 5.74 2.61 8.75
CA PRO A 117 5.10 3.69 9.50
C PRO A 117 3.61 3.39 9.72
N LYS A 118 3.23 2.89 10.90
CA LYS A 118 1.80 2.69 11.27
C LYS A 118 0.95 3.97 11.21
N SER A 119 1.58 5.15 11.22
CA SER A 119 0.89 6.44 11.04
C SER A 119 0.52 6.76 9.58
N ALA A 120 1.04 6.02 8.61
CA ALA A 120 0.80 6.27 7.18
C ALA A 120 -0.69 6.20 6.81
N ALA A 121 -1.03 6.85 5.69
CA ALA A 121 -2.37 6.81 5.08
C ALA A 121 -3.53 7.13 6.04
N LEU A 122 -3.31 7.94 7.09
CA LEU A 122 -4.32 8.19 8.13
C LEU A 122 -5.68 8.62 7.55
N LEU A 123 -5.70 9.54 6.58
CA LEU A 123 -6.95 9.98 5.95
C LEU A 123 -7.69 8.83 5.23
N ARG A 124 -6.98 7.99 4.49
CA ARG A 124 -7.55 6.82 3.79
C ARG A 124 -8.10 5.80 4.79
N ARG A 125 -7.31 5.49 5.82
CA ARG A 125 -7.71 4.58 6.90
C ARG A 125 -8.94 5.08 7.64
N THR A 126 -9.01 6.38 7.95
CA THR A 126 -10.19 6.98 8.58
C THR A 126 -11.40 6.87 7.66
N SER A 127 -11.27 7.15 6.36
CA SER A 127 -12.39 7.03 5.41
C SER A 127 -13.00 5.63 5.38
N ILE A 128 -12.18 4.59 5.51
CA ILE A 128 -12.66 3.20 5.64
C ILE A 128 -13.24 2.95 7.03
N ALA A 129 -12.60 3.43 8.10
CA ALA A 129 -13.09 3.24 9.46
C ALA A 129 -14.47 3.90 9.70
N GLU A 130 -14.75 5.03 9.06
CA GLU A 130 -16.05 5.72 9.08
C GLU A 130 -17.21 4.87 8.51
N ARG A 131 -16.91 3.75 7.84
CA ARG A 131 -17.90 2.81 7.30
C ARG A 131 -18.28 1.69 8.26
N GLY A 132 -17.87 1.80 9.53
CA GLY A 132 -18.19 0.79 10.54
C GLY A 132 -17.23 -0.40 10.51
N VAL A 133 -15.96 -0.15 10.20
CA VAL A 133 -14.89 -1.16 10.18
C VAL A 133 -13.75 -0.72 11.10
N VAL A 134 -13.23 -1.62 11.92
CA VAL A 134 -12.00 -1.35 12.68
C VAL A 134 -10.82 -1.41 11.72
N VAL A 135 -9.99 -0.36 11.69
CA VAL A 135 -8.76 -0.36 10.88
C VAL A 135 -7.56 -0.38 11.80
N ALA A 136 -6.80 -1.48 11.77
CA ALA A 136 -5.58 -1.67 12.53
C ALA A 136 -4.34 -1.48 11.64
N SER A 137 -3.57 -0.42 11.86
CA SER A 137 -2.34 -0.14 11.12
C SER A 137 -1.13 -0.65 11.90
N ILE A 138 -0.35 -1.55 11.31
CA ILE A 138 0.69 -2.30 12.03
C ILE A 138 2.11 -1.86 11.63
N GLU A 139 3.05 -1.95 12.57
CA GLU A 139 4.48 -2.05 12.29
C GLU A 139 4.84 -3.51 12.01
N TYR A 140 5.90 -3.76 11.23
CA TYR A 140 6.49 -5.08 11.01
C TYR A 140 8.02 -4.95 10.89
N ARG A 141 8.77 -6.03 11.15
CA ARG A 141 10.23 -6.02 10.93
C ARG A 141 10.56 -5.74 9.47
N THR A 142 11.48 -4.81 9.26
CA THR A 142 11.91 -4.36 7.94
C THR A 142 13.30 -4.94 7.64
N LEU A 143 13.88 -4.70 6.46
CA LEU A 143 15.25 -5.12 6.15
C LEU A 143 16.29 -4.61 7.16
N ARG A 144 15.95 -3.59 7.96
CA ARG A 144 16.83 -3.07 9.02
C ARG A 144 16.83 -3.95 10.28
N THR A 145 15.79 -4.75 10.48
CA THR A 145 15.52 -5.49 11.72
C THR A 145 15.10 -6.95 11.51
N GLY A 146 15.08 -7.43 10.26
CA GLY A 146 14.74 -8.81 9.88
C GLY A 146 14.76 -9.01 8.36
N ILE A 147 14.20 -10.14 7.91
CA ILE A 147 13.99 -10.50 6.50
C ILE A 147 12.50 -10.73 6.20
N TYR A 148 12.15 -11.05 4.96
CA TYR A 148 10.74 -11.23 4.56
C TYR A 148 9.95 -12.23 5.42
N ARG A 149 10.57 -13.36 5.83
CA ARG A 149 9.96 -14.34 6.74
C ARG A 149 9.57 -13.73 8.08
N ASP A 150 10.44 -12.89 8.63
CA ASP A 150 10.19 -12.21 9.89
C ASP A 150 8.97 -11.28 9.80
N ALA A 151 8.86 -10.55 8.69
CA ALA A 151 7.72 -9.67 8.43
C ALA A 151 6.41 -10.47 8.26
N VAL A 152 6.45 -11.62 7.56
CA VAL A 152 5.28 -12.50 7.41
C VAL A 152 4.81 -13.04 8.76
N ASP A 153 5.75 -13.48 9.60
CA ASP A 153 5.46 -13.89 10.97
C ASP A 153 4.88 -12.75 11.82
N ASP A 154 5.35 -11.52 11.61
CA ASP A 154 4.86 -10.34 12.33
C ASP A 154 3.43 -9.98 11.93
N LEU A 155 3.09 -10.06 10.64
CA LEU A 155 1.71 -9.89 10.17
C LEU A 155 0.79 -10.96 10.77
N ALA A 156 1.20 -12.23 10.78
CA ALA A 156 0.44 -13.32 11.40
C ALA A 156 0.24 -13.09 12.91
N ALA A 157 1.28 -12.63 13.61
CA ALA A 157 1.20 -12.29 15.02
C ALA A 157 0.26 -11.10 15.28
N ALA A 158 0.27 -10.06 14.44
CA ALA A 158 -0.63 -8.93 14.57
C ALA A 158 -2.10 -9.33 14.39
N VAL A 159 -2.40 -10.15 13.37
CA VAL A 159 -3.76 -10.68 13.15
C VAL A 159 -4.20 -11.55 14.34
N ALA A 160 -3.31 -12.41 14.86
CA ALA A 160 -3.61 -13.24 16.03
C ALA A 160 -3.87 -12.39 17.29
N PHE A 161 -3.07 -11.36 17.53
CA PHE A 161 -3.25 -10.42 18.63
C PHE A 161 -4.61 -9.71 18.54
N LEU A 162 -4.96 -9.17 17.38
CA LEU A 162 -6.24 -8.47 17.19
C LEU A 162 -7.45 -9.39 17.37
N ARG A 163 -7.34 -10.66 16.96
CA ARG A 163 -8.37 -11.68 17.24
C ARG A 163 -8.47 -12.02 18.72
N HIS A 164 -7.34 -12.10 19.42
CA HIS A 164 -7.31 -12.40 20.85
C HIS A 164 -7.95 -11.27 21.68
N HIS A 165 -7.74 -10.02 21.27
CA HIS A 165 -8.28 -8.81 21.91
C HIS A 165 -9.57 -8.31 21.24
N ALA A 166 -10.30 -9.19 20.53
CA ALA A 166 -11.42 -8.76 19.72
C ALA A 166 -12.52 -8.04 20.53
N ASP A 167 -12.88 -8.58 21.70
CA ASP A 167 -13.88 -7.99 22.59
C ASP A 167 -13.47 -6.60 23.09
N GLU A 168 -12.18 -6.40 23.40
CA GLU A 168 -11.63 -5.12 23.88
C GLU A 168 -11.77 -4.01 22.84
N PHE A 169 -11.62 -4.36 21.56
CA PHE A 169 -11.63 -3.41 20.46
C PHE A 169 -12.92 -3.44 19.63
N ARG A 170 -13.96 -4.14 20.12
CA ARG A 170 -15.25 -4.32 19.43
C ARG A 170 -15.06 -4.88 18.01
N ILE A 171 -14.15 -5.83 17.84
CA ILE A 171 -13.84 -6.50 16.58
C ILE A 171 -14.67 -7.79 16.45
N ASP A 172 -15.15 -8.06 15.25
CA ASP A 172 -15.62 -9.38 14.85
C ASP A 172 -14.43 -10.19 14.28
N ALA A 173 -13.90 -11.10 15.09
CA ALA A 173 -12.75 -11.93 14.72
C ALA A 173 -12.99 -12.86 13.52
N GLY A 174 -14.25 -13.08 13.12
CA GLY A 174 -14.65 -13.90 11.96
C GLY A 174 -14.74 -13.12 10.64
N ARG A 175 -14.62 -11.79 10.69
CA ARG A 175 -14.72 -10.87 9.56
C ARG A 175 -13.46 -10.01 9.47
N VAL A 176 -12.38 -10.61 8.99
CA VAL A 176 -11.05 -9.98 8.88
C VAL A 176 -10.64 -9.85 7.41
N ALA A 177 -10.17 -8.67 7.01
CA ALA A 177 -9.54 -8.41 5.73
C ALA A 177 -8.10 -7.89 5.92
N LEU A 178 -7.27 -8.05 4.90
CA LEU A 178 -5.97 -7.39 4.81
C LEU A 178 -6.03 -6.27 3.78
N TRP A 179 -5.35 -5.16 4.07
CA TRP A 179 -5.20 -4.05 3.13
C TRP A 179 -3.76 -3.54 3.15
N GLY A 180 -3.02 -3.72 2.06
CA GLY A 180 -1.62 -3.35 1.98
C GLY A 180 -1.33 -2.31 0.89
N GLU A 181 -0.32 -1.46 1.12
CA GLU A 181 0.23 -0.56 0.11
C GLU A 181 1.70 -0.89 -0.17
N SER A 182 2.11 -1.03 -1.44
CA SER A 182 3.51 -1.28 -1.83
C SER A 182 4.10 -2.50 -1.11
N ALA A 183 5.18 -2.34 -0.35
CA ALA A 183 5.75 -3.38 0.53
C ALA A 183 4.71 -4.04 1.47
N GLY A 184 3.66 -3.30 1.87
CA GLY A 184 2.57 -3.86 2.65
C GLY A 184 1.57 -4.68 1.82
N GLY A 185 1.38 -4.34 0.55
CA GLY A 185 0.61 -5.14 -0.42
C GLY A 185 1.27 -6.49 -0.66
N TYR A 186 2.59 -6.47 -0.91
CA TYR A 186 3.44 -7.66 -0.92
C TYR A 186 3.24 -8.52 0.34
N LEU A 187 3.29 -7.91 1.52
CA LEU A 187 3.21 -8.64 2.79
C LEU A 187 1.82 -9.23 3.02
N ALA A 188 0.76 -8.51 2.66
CA ALA A 188 -0.61 -9.00 2.72
C ALA A 188 -0.80 -10.22 1.79
N ALA A 189 -0.30 -10.13 0.55
CA ALA A 189 -0.33 -11.24 -0.41
C ALA A 189 0.46 -12.44 0.11
N MET A 190 1.71 -12.23 0.56
CA MET A 190 2.55 -13.29 1.14
C MET A 190 1.89 -13.96 2.34
N GLY A 191 1.28 -13.18 3.23
CA GLY A 191 0.61 -13.71 4.42
C GLY A 191 -0.47 -14.73 4.08
N VAL A 192 -1.32 -14.46 3.08
CA VAL A 192 -2.40 -15.38 2.72
C VAL A 192 -1.96 -16.49 1.77
N THR A 193 -1.09 -16.23 0.79
CA THR A 193 -0.68 -17.25 -0.20
C THR A 193 0.23 -18.31 0.42
N THR A 194 1.07 -17.94 1.39
CA THR A 194 1.86 -18.92 2.16
C THR A 194 1.07 -19.66 3.24
N GLY A 195 -0.17 -19.24 3.51
CA GLY A 195 -1.00 -19.76 4.60
C GLY A 195 -0.56 -19.34 6.00
N ALA A 196 0.39 -18.41 6.13
CA ALA A 196 0.82 -17.86 7.43
C ALA A 196 -0.32 -17.10 8.14
N VAL A 197 -1.18 -16.43 7.36
CA VAL A 197 -2.37 -15.74 7.83
C VAL A 197 -3.61 -16.46 7.29
N THR A 198 -4.39 -17.06 8.18
CA THR A 198 -5.60 -17.82 7.84
C THR A 198 -6.87 -17.10 8.29
N GLY A 199 -8.03 -17.49 7.72
CA GLY A 199 -9.34 -16.96 8.11
C GLY A 199 -9.56 -15.49 7.73
N VAL A 200 -8.81 -14.99 6.75
CA VAL A 200 -9.03 -13.68 6.11
C VAL A 200 -10.10 -13.86 5.02
N ARG A 201 -11.02 -12.90 4.90
CA ARG A 201 -12.17 -12.92 3.98
C ARG A 201 -11.88 -12.31 2.62
N CYS A 202 -10.97 -11.34 2.56
CA CYS A 202 -10.51 -10.71 1.33
C CYS A 202 -9.20 -9.94 1.53
N VAL A 203 -8.51 -9.65 0.44
CA VAL A 203 -7.27 -8.85 0.41
C VAL A 203 -7.43 -7.67 -0.54
N VAL A 204 -7.04 -6.49 -0.07
CA VAL A 204 -6.87 -5.29 -0.91
C VAL A 204 -5.37 -5.03 -1.02
N ASP A 205 -4.83 -5.19 -2.22
CA ASP A 205 -3.42 -4.92 -2.53
C ASP A 205 -3.35 -3.67 -3.41
N VAL A 206 -2.67 -2.62 -2.94
CA VAL A 206 -2.45 -1.40 -3.69
C VAL A 206 -0.97 -1.33 -4.07
N PHE A 207 -0.67 -1.50 -5.37
CA PHE A 207 0.65 -1.48 -6.00
C PHE A 207 1.72 -2.32 -5.28
N GLY A 208 1.33 -3.47 -4.74
CA GLY A 208 2.23 -4.43 -4.13
C GLY A 208 3.15 -5.14 -5.12
N LEU A 209 4.29 -5.59 -4.58
CA LEU A 209 5.23 -6.44 -5.30
C LEU A 209 4.77 -7.90 -5.22
N THR A 210 4.97 -8.68 -6.28
CA THR A 210 4.60 -10.11 -6.32
C THR A 210 5.72 -11.03 -6.79
N ASP A 211 6.62 -10.51 -7.64
CA ASP A 211 7.84 -11.20 -8.06
C ASP A 211 9.03 -10.25 -7.90
N LEU A 212 9.81 -10.47 -6.85
CA LEU A 212 10.97 -9.68 -6.48
C LEU A 212 12.12 -9.79 -7.49
N SER A 213 12.09 -10.78 -8.40
CA SER A 213 13.06 -10.88 -9.50
C SER A 213 12.67 -10.05 -10.74
N GLN A 214 11.47 -9.48 -10.76
CA GLN A 214 10.88 -8.82 -11.93
C GLN A 214 10.20 -7.48 -11.60
N VAL A 215 10.61 -6.81 -10.51
CA VAL A 215 9.98 -5.56 -10.03
C VAL A 215 9.96 -4.46 -11.08
N ALA A 216 10.94 -4.45 -11.98
CA ALA A 216 11.11 -3.49 -13.06
C ALA A 216 10.77 -4.04 -14.46
N MET A 217 9.94 -5.09 -14.57
CA MET A 217 9.70 -5.79 -15.85
C MET A 217 9.18 -4.89 -16.99
N ASP A 218 8.44 -3.82 -16.68
CA ASP A 218 7.93 -2.86 -17.68
C ASP A 218 8.87 -1.67 -17.94
N PHE A 219 10.02 -1.61 -17.27
CA PHE A 219 10.97 -0.51 -17.35
C PHE A 219 12.16 -0.82 -18.27
N ASP A 220 12.92 0.22 -18.63
CA ASP A 220 14.09 0.10 -19.49
C ASP A 220 15.19 -0.80 -18.88
N ALA A 221 16.09 -1.30 -19.73
CA ALA A 221 17.13 -2.24 -19.31
C ALA A 221 18.10 -1.66 -18.26
N VAL A 222 18.24 -0.34 -18.17
CA VAL A 222 19.08 0.28 -17.12
C VAL A 222 18.40 0.15 -15.77
N GLU A 223 17.09 0.41 -15.73
CA GLU A 223 16.30 0.23 -14.52
C GLU A 223 16.20 -1.25 -14.14
N GLN A 224 15.95 -2.14 -15.09
CA GLN A 224 15.99 -3.58 -14.85
C GLN A 224 17.33 -4.03 -14.23
N ALA A 225 18.46 -3.61 -14.80
CA ALA A 225 19.77 -3.95 -14.24
C ALA A 225 19.98 -3.42 -12.81
N ARG A 226 19.38 -2.27 -12.47
CA ARG A 226 19.44 -1.71 -11.11
C ARG A 226 18.74 -2.59 -10.08
N HIS A 227 17.62 -3.23 -10.44
CA HIS A 227 16.90 -4.15 -9.56
C HIS A 227 17.60 -5.50 -9.35
N HIS A 228 18.72 -5.74 -10.04
CA HIS A 228 19.59 -6.90 -9.82
C HIS A 228 20.88 -6.53 -9.06
N ALA A 229 21.00 -5.30 -8.56
CA ALA A 229 22.14 -4.88 -7.75
C ALA A 229 22.00 -5.36 -6.29
N PRO A 230 23.11 -5.66 -5.59
CA PRO A 230 23.06 -6.20 -4.22
C PRO A 230 22.57 -5.19 -3.17
N ASP A 231 22.60 -3.89 -3.49
CA ASP A 231 22.12 -2.81 -2.64
C ASP A 231 20.64 -2.46 -2.86
N ILE A 232 19.93 -3.15 -3.76
CA ILE A 232 18.49 -2.98 -3.92
C ILE A 232 17.73 -3.57 -2.71
N THR A 233 16.54 -3.03 -2.44
CA THR A 233 15.74 -3.39 -1.25
C THR A 233 15.24 -4.83 -1.28
N GLU A 234 14.99 -5.39 -2.46
CA GLU A 234 14.50 -6.73 -2.72
C GLU A 234 15.53 -7.75 -2.26
N ALA A 235 16.77 -7.65 -2.77
CA ALA A 235 17.86 -8.53 -2.38
C ALA A 235 18.15 -8.44 -0.88
N GLN A 236 18.19 -7.23 -0.32
CA GLN A 236 18.43 -7.04 1.12
C GLN A 236 17.29 -7.57 1.99
N PHE A 237 16.05 -7.54 1.53
CA PHE A 237 14.91 -8.05 2.30
C PHE A 237 14.81 -9.58 2.24
N VAL A 238 15.26 -10.19 1.13
CA VAL A 238 15.34 -11.66 1.00
C VAL A 238 16.51 -12.22 1.81
N PHE A 239 17.71 -11.69 1.60
CA PHE A 239 18.96 -12.29 2.13
C PHE A 239 19.46 -11.64 3.42
N GLY A 240 18.85 -10.53 3.83
CA GLY A 240 19.32 -9.70 4.93
C GLY A 240 20.16 -8.53 4.45
N ARG A 241 20.03 -7.41 5.16
CA ARG A 241 20.76 -6.18 4.88
C ARG A 241 22.27 -6.40 4.96
N HIS A 242 22.98 -5.90 3.94
CA HIS A 242 24.43 -6.05 3.77
C HIS A 242 24.91 -7.50 3.54
N SER A 243 24.04 -8.40 3.07
CA SER A 243 24.45 -9.75 2.64
C SER A 243 25.47 -9.72 1.50
N GLY A 244 25.43 -8.68 0.66
CA GLY A 244 26.21 -8.58 -0.57
C GLY A 244 25.67 -9.44 -1.71
N MET A 245 24.53 -10.11 -1.50
CA MET A 245 23.87 -10.97 -2.49
C MET A 245 22.92 -10.17 -3.38
N THR A 246 22.74 -10.63 -4.61
CA THR A 246 21.71 -10.16 -5.54
C THR A 246 20.56 -11.16 -5.62
N ILE A 247 19.44 -10.76 -6.25
CA ILE A 247 18.30 -11.68 -6.49
C ILE A 247 18.64 -12.82 -7.47
N ASP A 248 19.80 -12.78 -8.13
CA ASP A 248 20.27 -13.86 -9.02
C ASP A 248 21.12 -14.92 -8.28
N ASP A 249 21.63 -14.62 -7.08
CA ASP A 249 22.57 -15.51 -6.38
C ASP A 249 21.91 -16.76 -5.80
N ASP A 250 20.64 -16.67 -5.39
CA ASP A 250 19.82 -17.81 -4.95
C ASP A 250 18.37 -17.66 -5.45
N PRO A 251 18.09 -18.06 -6.71
CA PRO A 251 16.77 -17.92 -7.30
C PRO A 251 15.69 -18.73 -6.56
N ASP A 252 16.05 -19.87 -5.95
CA ASP A 252 15.08 -20.69 -5.21
C ASP A 252 14.58 -19.95 -3.95
N GLU A 253 15.49 -19.25 -3.27
CA GLU A 253 15.13 -18.43 -2.13
C GLU A 253 14.31 -17.19 -2.52
N VAL A 254 14.64 -16.53 -3.63
CA VAL A 254 13.82 -15.43 -4.16
C VAL A 254 12.42 -15.91 -4.54
N GLN A 255 12.30 -17.09 -5.17
CA GLN A 255 10.99 -17.67 -5.47
C GLN A 255 10.20 -18.01 -4.21
N ARG A 256 10.85 -18.42 -3.10
CA ARG A 256 10.18 -18.57 -1.80
C ARG A 256 9.69 -17.24 -1.22
N ALA A 257 10.32 -16.13 -1.59
CA ALA A 257 9.91 -14.78 -1.21
C ALA A 257 8.85 -14.17 -2.13
N ASN A 258 8.38 -14.86 -3.17
CA ASN A 258 7.40 -14.33 -4.12
C ASN A 258 5.98 -14.83 -3.83
N PRO A 259 4.99 -13.98 -3.52
CA PRO A 259 3.65 -14.44 -3.19
C PRO A 259 2.96 -15.18 -4.36
N VAL A 260 3.23 -14.78 -5.61
CA VAL A 260 2.69 -15.45 -6.81
C VAL A 260 3.05 -16.94 -6.87
N ARG A 261 4.20 -17.33 -6.30
CA ARG A 261 4.67 -18.72 -6.30
C ARG A 261 3.85 -19.64 -5.41
N HIS A 262 3.14 -19.08 -4.42
CA HIS A 262 2.41 -19.84 -3.41
C HIS A 262 0.90 -19.90 -3.68
N VAL A 263 0.41 -19.23 -4.73
CA VAL A 263 -1.01 -19.29 -5.12
C VAL A 263 -1.41 -20.75 -5.38
N SER A 264 -2.50 -21.17 -4.74
CA SER A 264 -2.90 -22.57 -4.68
C SER A 264 -4.41 -22.80 -4.91
N GLY A 265 -5.22 -21.74 -4.95
CA GLY A 265 -6.67 -21.81 -5.06
C GLY A 265 -7.41 -21.74 -3.72
N GLY A 266 -6.69 -21.74 -2.60
CA GLY A 266 -7.25 -21.64 -1.25
C GLY A 266 -7.32 -20.22 -0.70
N GLU A 267 -6.83 -19.24 -1.46
CA GLU A 267 -6.73 -17.85 -1.05
C GLU A 267 -8.11 -17.15 -1.07
N PRO A 268 -8.32 -16.10 -0.25
CA PRO A 268 -9.54 -15.30 -0.32
C PRO A 268 -9.55 -14.42 -1.59
N PRO A 269 -10.69 -13.81 -1.96
CA PRO A 269 -10.76 -12.88 -3.08
C PRO A 269 -9.80 -11.68 -2.94
N PHE A 270 -9.25 -11.23 -4.06
CA PHE A 270 -8.34 -10.08 -4.14
C PHE A 270 -8.94 -8.91 -4.92
N LEU A 271 -8.73 -7.70 -4.39
CA LEU A 271 -8.83 -6.45 -5.14
C LEU A 271 -7.43 -5.85 -5.28
N LEU A 272 -6.93 -5.81 -6.51
CA LEU A 272 -5.59 -5.35 -6.86
C LEU A 272 -5.67 -3.99 -7.54
N PHE A 273 -4.97 -2.99 -7.02
CA PHE A 273 -4.82 -1.69 -7.66
C PHE A 273 -3.39 -1.46 -8.15
N HIS A 274 -3.23 -0.74 -9.25
CA HIS A 274 -1.91 -0.24 -9.69
C HIS A 274 -2.01 1.11 -10.39
N GLY A 275 -1.01 1.96 -10.22
CA GLY A 275 -0.93 3.23 -10.94
C GLY A 275 -0.50 3.01 -12.39
N GLU A 276 -1.15 3.67 -13.35
CA GLU A 276 -0.76 3.58 -14.78
C GLU A 276 0.66 4.10 -15.03
N LEU A 277 1.09 5.11 -14.27
CA LEU A 277 2.39 5.78 -14.40
C LEU A 277 3.31 5.44 -13.23
N ASP A 278 3.13 4.28 -12.60
CA ASP A 278 3.98 3.80 -11.52
C ASP A 278 5.40 3.51 -12.04
N GLY A 279 6.33 4.45 -11.78
CA GLY A 279 7.73 4.32 -12.16
C GLY A 279 8.64 3.74 -11.07
N LEU A 280 8.07 3.17 -9.99
CA LEU A 280 8.85 2.51 -8.93
C LEU A 280 8.62 0.99 -8.93
N VAL A 281 7.37 0.57 -9.07
CA VAL A 281 6.99 -0.85 -9.14
C VAL A 281 6.19 -1.04 -10.41
N SER A 282 6.68 -1.91 -11.29
CA SER A 282 6.02 -2.20 -12.57
C SER A 282 4.55 -2.61 -12.36
N PRO A 283 3.60 -2.03 -13.10
CA PRO A 283 2.20 -2.48 -13.14
C PRO A 283 1.99 -3.93 -13.55
N GLY A 284 2.98 -4.53 -14.22
CA GLY A 284 3.08 -5.98 -14.44
C GLY A 284 3.06 -6.80 -13.14
N GLN A 285 3.49 -6.25 -12.01
CA GLN A 285 3.44 -6.94 -10.71
C GLN A 285 2.02 -7.29 -10.28
N SER A 286 1.09 -6.32 -10.32
CA SER A 286 -0.33 -6.62 -10.04
C SER A 286 -0.94 -7.58 -11.08
N GLN A 287 -0.46 -7.55 -12.33
CA GLN A 287 -0.92 -8.45 -13.38
C GLN A 287 -0.51 -9.90 -13.14
N LEU A 288 0.76 -10.13 -12.78
CA LEU A 288 1.30 -11.46 -12.49
C LEU A 288 0.47 -12.15 -11.39
N LEU A 289 0.18 -11.42 -10.30
CA LEU A 289 -0.64 -11.95 -9.22
C LEU A 289 -2.10 -12.18 -9.66
N HIS A 290 -2.70 -11.21 -10.37
CA HIS A 290 -4.07 -11.30 -10.87
C HIS A 290 -4.28 -12.57 -11.72
N ARG A 291 -3.40 -12.80 -12.70
CA ARG A 291 -3.49 -13.96 -13.59
C ARG A 291 -3.30 -15.27 -12.83
N ALA A 292 -2.30 -15.34 -11.95
CA ALA A 292 -2.06 -16.55 -11.16
C ALA A 292 -3.27 -16.91 -10.28
N LEU A 293 -3.91 -15.92 -9.66
CA LEU A 293 -5.14 -16.11 -8.87
C LEU A 293 -6.28 -16.65 -9.74
N LEU A 294 -6.55 -16.01 -10.89
CA LEU A 294 -7.61 -16.45 -11.81
C LEU A 294 -7.36 -17.86 -12.36
N GLU A 295 -6.11 -18.19 -12.71
CA GLU A 295 -5.72 -19.53 -13.19
C GLU A 295 -5.97 -20.63 -12.15
N HIS A 296 -5.93 -20.29 -10.85
CA HIS A 296 -6.24 -21.19 -9.75
C HIS A 296 -7.70 -21.08 -9.26
N GLY A 297 -8.55 -20.34 -9.98
CA GLY A 297 -9.97 -20.20 -9.66
C GLY A 297 -10.27 -19.30 -8.47
N VAL A 298 -9.33 -18.45 -8.06
CA VAL A 298 -9.53 -17.44 -7.01
C VAL A 298 -10.08 -16.17 -7.64
N ASP A 299 -11.15 -15.63 -7.04
CA ASP A 299 -11.73 -14.36 -7.47
C ASP A 299 -10.68 -13.23 -7.33
N SER A 300 -10.40 -12.55 -8.44
CA SER A 300 -9.46 -11.44 -8.46
C SER A 300 -10.01 -10.33 -9.34
N THR A 301 -9.93 -9.09 -8.86
CA THR A 301 -10.26 -7.88 -9.64
C THR A 301 -9.03 -7.00 -9.71
N ARG A 302 -8.57 -6.66 -10.92
CA ARG A 302 -7.48 -5.72 -11.14
C ARG A 302 -8.00 -4.36 -11.62
N VAL A 303 -7.52 -3.30 -11.00
CA VAL A 303 -7.90 -1.91 -11.26
C VAL A 303 -6.65 -1.09 -11.53
N ILE A 304 -6.59 -0.45 -12.70
CA ILE A 304 -5.55 0.52 -13.03
C ILE A 304 -6.09 1.92 -12.80
N VAL A 305 -5.34 2.74 -12.07
CA VAL A 305 -5.67 4.15 -11.83
C VAL A 305 -4.93 5.01 -12.85
N ALA A 306 -5.69 5.60 -13.77
CA ALA A 306 -5.17 6.41 -14.86
C ALA A 306 -4.36 7.59 -14.33
N ALA A 307 -3.23 7.86 -14.98
CA ALA A 307 -2.26 8.91 -14.63
C ALA A 307 -1.66 8.83 -13.20
N ALA A 308 -2.04 7.86 -12.37
CA ALA A 308 -1.49 7.73 -11.02
C ALA A 308 -0.09 7.11 -11.06
N GLY A 309 0.83 7.65 -10.26
CA GLY A 309 2.12 7.01 -9.95
C GLY A 309 2.03 6.08 -8.74
N HIS A 310 3.19 5.65 -8.22
CA HIS A 310 3.28 4.76 -7.05
C HIS A 310 2.58 5.32 -5.80
N TYR A 311 2.69 6.63 -5.60
CA TYR A 311 1.97 7.38 -4.58
C TYR A 311 1.46 8.69 -5.18
N GLY A 312 0.51 9.32 -4.51
CA GLY A 312 -0.21 10.49 -5.03
C GLY A 312 -1.54 10.72 -4.33
N LEU A 313 -2.21 11.82 -4.69
CA LEU A 313 -3.52 12.16 -4.16
C LEU A 313 -4.63 11.29 -4.73
N GLU A 314 -4.39 10.68 -5.89
CA GLU A 314 -5.29 9.79 -6.62
C GLU A 314 -5.72 8.60 -5.74
N TRP A 315 -4.80 8.09 -4.93
CA TRP A 315 -5.06 6.99 -3.99
C TRP A 315 -6.01 7.35 -2.85
N SER A 316 -6.15 8.65 -2.57
CA SER A 316 -7.06 9.19 -1.56
C SER A 316 -8.35 9.73 -2.17
N SER A 317 -8.64 9.41 -3.44
CA SER A 317 -9.86 9.85 -4.09
C SER A 317 -11.08 9.06 -3.61
N ALA A 318 -12.27 9.66 -3.73
CA ALA A 318 -13.50 8.95 -3.40
C ALA A 318 -13.70 7.74 -4.32
N THR A 319 -13.38 7.84 -5.62
CA THR A 319 -13.50 6.69 -6.53
C THR A 319 -12.66 5.48 -6.09
N VAL A 320 -11.42 5.69 -5.65
CA VAL A 320 -10.56 4.58 -5.17
C VAL A 320 -11.09 4.04 -3.84
N LEU A 321 -11.37 4.93 -2.88
CA LEU A 321 -11.78 4.52 -1.53
C LEU A 321 -13.19 3.92 -1.49
N ASP A 322 -14.11 4.36 -2.34
CA ASP A 322 -15.45 3.77 -2.49
C ASP A 322 -15.37 2.35 -3.07
N ARG A 323 -14.43 2.09 -3.99
CA ARG A 323 -14.20 0.72 -4.51
C ARG A 323 -13.64 -0.20 -3.45
N ILE A 324 -12.65 0.26 -2.70
CA ILE A 324 -12.10 -0.49 -1.56
C ILE A 324 -13.23 -0.79 -0.56
N ALA A 325 -13.98 0.24 -0.17
CA ALA A 325 -15.10 0.09 0.76
C ALA A 325 -16.16 -0.89 0.27
N THR A 326 -16.59 -0.78 -0.99
CA THR A 326 -17.60 -1.67 -1.58
C THR A 326 -17.12 -3.12 -1.57
N PHE A 327 -15.86 -3.36 -1.91
CA PHE A 327 -15.27 -4.69 -1.88
C PHE A 327 -15.19 -5.25 -0.46
N LEU A 328 -14.77 -4.43 0.51
CA LEU A 328 -14.77 -4.80 1.92
C LEU A 328 -16.19 -5.13 2.42
N GLU A 329 -17.18 -4.28 2.12
CA GLU A 329 -18.59 -4.48 2.49
C GLU A 329 -19.15 -5.79 1.91
N GLN A 330 -18.80 -6.14 0.66
CA GLN A 330 -19.24 -7.38 0.01
C GLN A 330 -18.69 -8.64 0.68
N HIS A 331 -17.42 -8.60 1.11
CA HIS A 331 -16.72 -9.78 1.63
C HIS A 331 -16.70 -9.87 3.18
N LEU A 332 -17.04 -8.78 3.87
CA LEU A 332 -17.16 -8.68 5.33
C LEU A 332 -18.61 -8.55 5.80
N ALA A 333 -19.59 -8.83 4.94
CA ALA A 333 -21.00 -8.90 5.32
C ALA A 333 -21.30 -10.06 6.28
#